data_AF-A0A0G4PZ94-F1
#
_entry.id   AF-A0A0G4PZ94-F1
#
_cell.length_a   1.000
_cell.length_b   1.000
_cell.length_c   1.000
_cell.angle_alpha   90.00
_cell.angle_beta   90.00
_cell.angle_gamma   90.00
#
_symmetry.space_group_name_H-M   'P 1'
#
loop_
_entity.id
_entity.type
_entity.pdbx_description
1 polymer ?
#
loop_
_entity_poly.entity_id
_entity_poly.type
_entity_poly.pdbx_seq_one_letter_code
_entity_poly.pdbx_strand_id
1 'polypeptide(L)'
;MSQGAPSCISLSSDKVKACATQAWPEVQRYAQGLPKPKISALAPFFPTDACAAPINAAVSELTRAETSIYKTGGFVFFPGKSYVGRKLTLVIPLFMEGETSIAGLAIDMDHFYQVSGKCDVEVSQAAKLVALIVDIE
;
A
#
# COMPACT_ATOMS: atom_id res chain seq x y z
N MET A 1 23.75 4.40 13.99
CA MET A 1 22.49 3.67 14.27
C MET A 1 22.25 2.74 13.09
N SER A 2 22.35 1.43 13.30
CA SER A 2 22.11 0.46 12.23
C SER A 2 20.63 0.52 11.86
N GLN A 3 20.30 1.01 10.67
CA GLN A 3 18.96 0.79 10.14
C GLN A 3 18.84 -0.72 9.94
N GLY A 4 17.86 -1.34 10.59
CA GLY A 4 17.60 -2.78 10.46
C GLY A 4 17.44 -3.18 8.99
N ALA A 5 17.65 -4.46 8.70
CA ALA A 5 17.48 -4.97 7.34
C ALA A 5 16.08 -4.62 6.79
N PRO A 6 15.95 -4.32 5.48
CA PRO A 6 14.65 -4.10 4.87
C PRO A 6 13.69 -5.24 5.18
N SER A 7 12.50 -4.93 5.66
CA SER A 7 11.53 -5.93 6.12
C SER A 7 10.09 -5.50 5.86
N CYS A 8 9.22 -6.50 5.70
CA CYS A 8 7.78 -6.34 5.53
C CYS A 8 7.07 -7.23 6.55
N ILE A 9 6.09 -6.70 7.26
CA ILE A 9 5.30 -7.41 8.27
C ILE A 9 3.82 -7.21 7.96
N SER A 10 3.04 -8.30 7.95
CA SER A 10 1.59 -8.29 7.84
C SER A 10 0.93 -7.95 9.17
N LEU A 11 -0.03 -7.03 9.14
CA LEU A 11 -0.81 -6.58 10.30
C LEU A 11 -2.30 -6.78 10.00
N SER A 12 -3.01 -7.43 10.92
CA SER A 12 -4.44 -7.70 10.78
C SER A 12 -5.25 -6.66 11.53
N SER A 13 -6.23 -6.07 10.84
CA SER A 13 -7.21 -5.15 11.44
C SER A 13 -8.51 -5.14 10.66
N ASP A 14 -9.57 -5.58 11.32
CA ASP A 14 -10.93 -5.54 10.76
C ASP A 14 -11.36 -4.11 10.42
N LYS A 15 -10.90 -3.12 11.20
CA LYS A 15 -11.22 -1.71 10.98
C LYS A 15 -10.54 -1.20 9.71
N VAL A 16 -9.23 -1.43 9.57
CA VAL A 16 -8.48 -1.02 8.36
C VAL A 16 -9.07 -1.69 7.12
N LYS A 17 -9.32 -3.00 7.19
CA LYS A 17 -9.94 -3.78 6.10
C LYS A 17 -11.30 -3.24 5.70
N ALA A 18 -12.19 -3.00 6.67
CA ALA A 18 -13.53 -2.48 6.39
C ALA A 18 -13.47 -1.10 5.74
N CYS A 19 -12.63 -0.20 6.26
CA CYS A 19 -12.43 1.13 5.69
C CYS A 19 -11.82 1.07 4.28
N ALA A 20 -10.86 0.19 4.03
CA ALA A 20 -10.26 0.01 2.71
C ALA A 20 -11.28 -0.51 1.68
N THR A 21 -12.10 -1.48 2.09
CA THR A 21 -13.21 -2.02 1.27
C THR A 21 -14.22 -0.94 0.90
N GLN A 22 -14.56 -0.05 1.84
CA GLN A 22 -15.47 1.07 1.61
C GLN A 22 -14.85 2.17 0.72
N ALA A 23 -13.54 2.38 0.80
CA ALA A 23 -12.84 3.39 0.01
C ALA A 23 -12.62 2.95 -1.45
N TRP A 24 -12.59 1.65 -1.73
CA TRP A 24 -12.28 1.14 -3.07
C TRP A 24 -13.20 1.66 -4.19
N PRO A 25 -14.55 1.66 -4.05
CA PRO A 25 -15.44 2.11 -5.13
C PRO A 25 -15.18 3.55 -5.62
N GLU A 26 -14.74 4.44 -4.72
CA GLU A 26 -14.45 5.86 -5.02
C GLU A 26 -13.22 6.02 -5.93
N VAL A 27 -12.21 5.16 -5.75
CA VAL A 27 -10.97 5.22 -6.52
C VAL A 27 -10.92 4.22 -7.67
N GLN A 28 -11.85 3.24 -7.70
CA GLN A 28 -11.83 2.11 -8.63
C GLN A 28 -11.70 2.57 -10.08
N ARG A 29 -12.53 3.51 -10.52
CA ARG A 29 -12.55 3.96 -11.92
C ARG A 29 -11.20 4.55 -12.34
N TYR A 30 -10.57 5.31 -11.46
CA TYR A 30 -9.27 5.93 -11.72
C TYR A 30 -8.16 4.87 -11.69
N ALA A 31 -8.09 4.07 -10.64
CA ALA A 31 -7.04 3.07 -10.45
C ALA A 31 -7.07 1.97 -11.53
N GLN A 32 -8.25 1.49 -11.90
CA GLN A 32 -8.35 0.44 -12.94
C GLN A 32 -8.12 1.00 -14.34
N GLY A 33 -8.44 2.27 -14.59
CA GLY A 33 -8.27 2.93 -15.89
C GLY A 33 -6.85 3.40 -16.19
N LEU A 34 -5.94 3.38 -15.21
CA LEU A 34 -4.55 3.81 -15.43
C LEU A 34 -3.79 2.83 -16.35
N PRO A 35 -3.17 3.31 -17.43
CA PRO A 35 -2.32 2.48 -18.26
C PRO A 35 -1.00 2.16 -17.55
N LYS A 36 -0.45 0.96 -17.78
CA LYS A 36 0.90 0.63 -17.32
C LYS A 36 1.93 1.59 -17.95
N PRO A 37 2.75 2.29 -17.16
CA PRO A 37 3.82 3.15 -17.70
C PRO A 37 4.86 2.33 -18.48
N LYS A 38 5.49 2.95 -19.49
CA LYS A 38 6.50 2.26 -20.33
C LYS A 38 7.79 1.90 -19.59
N ILE A 39 8.17 2.71 -18.59
CA ILE A 39 9.47 2.63 -17.90
C ILE A 39 9.35 2.24 -16.42
N SER A 40 8.13 1.98 -15.93
CA SER A 40 7.86 1.74 -14.52
C SER A 40 6.73 0.72 -14.38
N ALA A 41 6.82 -0.13 -13.34
CA ALA A 41 5.73 -1.00 -12.92
C ALA A 41 4.78 -0.32 -11.91
N LEU A 42 4.88 1.01 -11.76
CA LEU A 42 4.15 1.80 -10.76
C LEU A 42 3.56 3.05 -11.39
N ALA A 43 2.26 3.30 -11.19
CA ALA A 43 1.60 4.56 -11.54
C ALA A 43 0.90 5.17 -10.32
N PRO A 44 1.06 6.48 -10.05
CA PRO A 44 0.35 7.15 -8.97
C PRO A 44 -1.09 7.48 -9.37
N PHE A 45 -1.97 7.57 -8.37
CA PHE A 45 -3.28 8.22 -8.44
C PHE A 45 -3.48 9.11 -7.21
N PHE A 46 -4.39 10.07 -7.31
CA PHE A 46 -4.74 10.93 -6.18
C PHE A 46 -5.78 10.22 -5.31
N PRO A 47 -5.49 9.92 -4.02
CA PRO A 47 -6.48 9.38 -3.10
C PRO A 47 -7.68 10.32 -2.98
N THR A 48 -8.89 9.77 -2.85
CA THR A 48 -10.09 10.55 -2.52
C THR A 48 -10.21 10.73 -1.01
N ASP A 49 -11.16 11.56 -0.55
CA ASP A 49 -11.43 11.76 0.88
C ASP A 49 -11.80 10.45 1.59
N ALA A 50 -12.41 9.49 0.89
CA ALA A 50 -12.72 8.18 1.43
C ALA A 50 -11.47 7.38 1.83
N CYS A 51 -10.32 7.64 1.20
CA CYS A 51 -9.05 7.01 1.55
C CYS A 51 -8.48 7.50 2.89
N ALA A 52 -8.98 8.60 3.45
CA ALA A 52 -8.52 9.08 4.76
C ALA A 52 -8.89 8.10 5.89
N ALA A 53 -10.04 7.42 5.80
CA ALA A 53 -10.50 6.48 6.83
C ALA A 53 -9.55 5.28 7.04
N PRO A 54 -9.17 4.49 6.00
CA PRO A 54 -8.22 3.40 6.19
C PRO A 54 -6.83 3.88 6.59
N ILE A 55 -6.38 5.04 6.08
CA ILE A 55 -5.09 5.64 6.45
C ILE A 55 -5.06 5.98 7.94
N ASN A 56 -6.05 6.73 8.42
CA ASN A 56 -6.11 7.13 9.83
C ASN A 56 -6.23 5.91 10.75
N ALA A 57 -7.03 4.91 10.38
CA ALA A 57 -7.14 3.66 11.13
C ALA A 57 -5.77 2.96 11.26
N ALA A 58 -5.05 2.78 10.14
CA ALA A 58 -3.77 2.08 10.14
C ALA A 58 -2.68 2.87 10.89
N VAL A 59 -2.65 4.19 10.74
CA VAL A 59 -1.70 5.06 11.46
C VAL A 59 -1.95 5.01 12.96
N SER A 60 -3.20 5.16 13.41
CA SER A 60 -3.55 5.12 14.83
C SER A 60 -3.19 3.79 15.49
N GLU A 61 -3.36 2.67 14.79
CA GLU A 61 -2.98 1.36 15.30
C GLU A 61 -1.46 1.19 15.44
N LEU A 62 -0.69 1.71 14.50
CA LEU A 62 0.77 1.58 14.51
C LEU A 62 1.44 2.53 15.52
N THR A 63 1.05 3.80 15.52
CA THR A 63 1.77 4.83 16.29
C THR A 63 1.18 5.06 17.67
N ARG A 64 -0.04 4.57 17.92
CA ARG A 64 -0.86 4.88 19.11
C ARG A 64 -1.02 6.38 19.37
N ALA A 65 -0.75 7.21 18.36
CA ALA A 65 -0.74 8.66 18.43
C ALA A 65 -1.70 9.22 17.38
N GLU A 66 -2.53 10.17 17.79
CA GLU A 66 -3.49 10.83 16.91
C GLU A 66 -2.83 11.84 15.95
N THR A 67 -1.56 12.21 16.21
CA THR A 67 -0.88 13.34 15.55
C THR A 67 0.43 12.97 14.84
N SER A 68 0.54 11.76 14.31
CA SER A 68 1.72 11.39 13.51
C SER A 68 1.80 12.22 12.22
N ILE A 69 2.99 12.74 11.93
CA ILE A 69 3.26 13.39 10.64
C ILE A 69 3.53 12.30 9.61
N TYR A 70 2.78 12.31 8.52
CA TYR A 70 2.92 11.32 7.46
C TYR A 70 2.62 11.92 6.09
N LYS A 71 3.13 11.29 5.04
CA LYS A 71 2.81 11.57 3.64
C LYS A 71 2.02 10.39 3.07
N THR A 72 1.10 10.66 2.16
CA THR A 72 0.24 9.61 1.57
C THR A 72 0.22 9.70 0.05
N GLY A 73 -0.06 8.57 -0.59
CA GLY A 73 -0.31 8.50 -2.01
C GLY A 73 -1.04 7.23 -2.40
N GLY A 74 -1.81 7.29 -3.48
CA GLY A 74 -2.44 6.13 -4.09
C GLY A 74 -1.56 5.60 -5.21
N PHE A 75 -1.38 4.28 -5.29
CA PHE A 75 -0.56 3.67 -6.31
C PHE A 75 -1.18 2.42 -6.90
N VAL A 76 -0.95 2.24 -8.21
CA VAL A 76 -1.24 1.01 -8.95
C VAL A 76 0.09 0.37 -9.32
N PHE A 77 0.29 -0.85 -8.82
CA PHE A 77 1.40 -1.71 -9.12
C PHE A 77 0.98 -2.69 -10.24
N PHE A 78 1.72 -2.64 -11.34
CA PHE A 78 1.53 -3.47 -12.53
C PHE A 78 2.54 -4.62 -12.57
N PRO A 79 2.34 -5.63 -13.43
CA PRO A 79 3.25 -6.76 -13.53
C PRO A 79 4.71 -6.36 -13.71
N GLY A 80 5.60 -6.97 -12.93
CA GLY A 80 7.03 -6.68 -12.88
C GLY A 80 7.53 -6.34 -11.48
N LYS A 81 8.76 -5.83 -11.41
CA LYS A 81 9.38 -5.39 -10.16
C LYS A 81 9.30 -3.87 -10.02
N SER A 82 8.93 -3.43 -8.84
CA SER A 82 9.04 -2.05 -8.38
C SER A 82 9.56 -2.05 -6.94
N TYR A 83 9.53 -0.91 -6.27
CA TYR A 83 9.91 -0.85 -4.86
C TYR A 83 8.97 0.07 -4.10
N VAL A 84 8.79 -0.24 -2.82
CA VAL A 84 8.08 0.59 -1.85
C VAL A 84 8.95 0.78 -0.62
N GLY A 85 8.72 1.87 0.08
CA GLY A 85 9.41 2.21 1.29
C GLY A 85 10.75 2.88 1.07
N ARG A 86 11.06 3.76 2.03
CA ARG A 86 12.35 4.44 2.24
C ARG A 86 12.66 4.52 3.73
N LYS A 87 11.62 4.72 4.53
CA LYS A 87 11.58 4.67 5.99
C LYS A 87 10.49 3.67 6.42
N LEU A 88 9.87 3.90 7.57
CA LEU A 88 8.65 3.24 8.01
C LEU A 88 7.49 3.64 7.10
N THR A 89 6.93 2.66 6.39
CA THR A 89 5.90 2.85 5.37
C THR A 89 4.78 1.86 5.60
N LEU A 90 3.53 2.31 5.53
CA LEU A 90 2.37 1.42 5.49
C LEU A 90 1.92 1.21 4.06
N VAL A 91 1.58 -0.03 3.72
CA VAL A 91 0.93 -0.40 2.46
C VAL A 91 -0.44 -0.95 2.81
N ILE A 92 -1.49 -0.27 2.35
CA ILE A 92 -2.88 -0.65 2.61
C ILE A 92 -3.51 -1.05 1.28
N PRO A 93 -3.68 -2.35 1.00
CA PRO A 93 -4.33 -2.82 -0.21
C PRO A 93 -5.78 -2.32 -0.30
N LEU A 94 -6.16 -1.79 -1.46
CA LEU A 94 -7.53 -1.42 -1.79
C LEU A 94 -8.17 -2.39 -2.77
N PHE A 95 -7.37 -2.96 -3.66
CA PHE A 95 -7.79 -3.99 -4.60
C PHE A 95 -6.58 -4.81 -5.05
N MET A 96 -6.82 -6.08 -5.31
CA MET A 96 -5.82 -6.95 -5.89
C MET A 96 -6.45 -7.97 -6.82
N GLU A 97 -5.71 -8.26 -7.88
CA GLU A 97 -5.99 -9.33 -8.83
C GLU A 97 -4.69 -10.12 -9.00
N GLY A 98 -4.76 -11.44 -8.88
CA GLY A 98 -3.57 -12.29 -8.95
C GLY A 98 -2.60 -12.11 -7.79
N GLU A 99 -1.38 -12.59 -7.97
CA GLU A 99 -0.37 -12.68 -6.91
C GLU A 99 0.56 -11.45 -6.89
N THR A 100 0.79 -10.92 -5.69
CA THR A 100 1.77 -9.85 -5.43
C THR A 100 2.53 -10.16 -4.15
N SER A 101 3.81 -9.80 -4.08
CA SER A 101 4.62 -9.92 -2.86
C SER A 101 5.42 -8.66 -2.58
N ILE A 102 5.74 -8.42 -1.30
CA ILE A 102 6.65 -7.37 -0.84
C ILE A 102 7.74 -8.00 0.01
N ALA A 103 9.00 -7.84 -0.40
CA ALA A 103 10.14 -8.52 0.25
C ALA A 103 9.92 -10.04 0.41
N GLY A 104 9.27 -10.69 -0.57
CA GLY A 104 8.94 -12.11 -0.55
C GLY A 104 7.72 -12.49 0.30
N LEU A 105 7.14 -11.55 1.07
CA LEU A 105 5.88 -11.77 1.78
C LEU A 105 4.70 -11.61 0.82
N ALA A 106 3.86 -12.63 0.71
CA ALA A 106 2.64 -12.57 -0.10
C ALA A 106 1.67 -11.51 0.45
N ILE A 107 1.09 -10.73 -0.46
CA ILE A 107 0.10 -9.70 -0.15
C ILE A 107 -1.30 -10.27 -0.37
N ASP A 108 -2.21 -9.96 0.55
CA ASP A 108 -3.63 -10.31 0.53
C ASP A 108 -4.48 -9.05 0.82
N MET A 109 -5.80 -9.22 0.84
CA MET A 109 -6.77 -8.14 1.11
C MET A 109 -7.24 -8.10 2.57
N ASP A 110 -6.74 -9.02 3.42
CA ASP A 110 -7.11 -9.16 4.82
C ASP A 110 -6.16 -8.41 5.77
N HIS A 111 -4.97 -8.07 5.28
CA HIS A 111 -3.93 -7.36 6.02
C HIS A 111 -3.56 -6.02 5.40
N PHE A 112 -2.99 -5.15 6.23
CA PHE A 112 -2.13 -4.07 5.78
C PHE A 112 -0.69 -4.38 6.20
N TYR A 113 0.27 -3.70 5.60
CA TYR A 113 1.67 -4.09 5.71
C TYR A 113 2.52 -2.95 6.20
N GLN A 114 3.35 -3.24 7.20
CA GLN A 114 4.40 -2.34 7.63
C GLN A 114 5.69 -2.71 6.92
N VAL A 115 6.19 -1.80 6.09
CA VAL A 115 7.45 -1.89 5.38
C VAL A 115 8.47 -0.99 6.06
N SER A 116 9.61 -1.57 6.44
CA SER A 116 10.74 -0.82 7.01
C SER A 116 11.89 -0.85 6.03
N GLY A 117 12.30 0.32 5.53
CA GLY A 117 13.34 0.44 4.51
C GLY A 117 12.80 0.24 3.09
N LYS A 118 13.71 0.12 2.12
CA LYS A 118 13.34 -0.08 0.71
C LYS A 118 13.16 -1.57 0.41
N CYS A 119 11.94 -1.97 0.07
CA CYS A 119 11.59 -3.35 -0.26
C CYS A 119 11.10 -3.47 -1.70
N ASP A 120 11.49 -4.56 -2.37
CA ASP A 120 10.99 -4.88 -3.69
C ASP A 120 9.51 -5.31 -3.61
N VAL A 121 8.72 -4.82 -4.56
CA VAL A 121 7.35 -5.26 -4.80
C VAL A 121 7.34 -6.02 -6.12
N GLU A 122 6.94 -7.28 -6.07
CA GLU A 122 6.86 -8.15 -7.24
C GLU A 122 5.40 -8.48 -7.53
N VAL A 123 4.93 -8.06 -8.70
CA VAL A 123 3.57 -8.33 -9.19
C VAL A 123 3.68 -9.35 -10.32
N SER A 124 2.97 -10.47 -10.18
CA SER A 124 2.96 -11.55 -11.18
C SER A 124 2.40 -11.09 -12.53
N GLN A 125 2.65 -11.88 -13.58
CA GLN A 125 2.03 -11.62 -14.89
C GLN A 125 0.50 -11.70 -14.77
N ALA A 126 -0.20 -10.80 -15.47
CA ALA A 126 -1.66 -10.61 -15.36
C ALA A 126 -2.19 -10.20 -13.97
N ALA A 127 -1.32 -9.96 -12.99
CA ALA A 127 -1.72 -9.46 -11.67
C ALA A 127 -1.73 -7.92 -11.63
N LYS A 128 -2.39 -7.37 -10.60
CA LYS A 128 -2.45 -5.95 -10.30
C LYS A 128 -2.66 -5.75 -8.81
N LEU A 129 -1.94 -4.81 -8.22
CA LEU A 129 -2.20 -4.34 -6.85
C LEU A 129 -2.53 -2.85 -6.88
N VAL A 130 -3.61 -2.44 -6.24
CA VAL A 130 -3.92 -1.04 -5.94
C VAL A 130 -3.80 -0.85 -4.44
N ALA A 131 -2.98 0.09 -4.00
CA ALA A 131 -2.74 0.32 -2.59
C ALA A 131 -2.58 1.80 -2.25
N LEU A 132 -2.90 2.13 -1.00
CA LEU A 132 -2.49 3.38 -0.37
C LEU A 132 -1.12 3.16 0.26
N ILE A 133 -0.21 4.09 0.01
CA ILE A 133 1.12 4.14 0.61
C ILE A 133 1.14 5.29 1.61
N VAL A 134 1.58 5.02 2.83
CA VAL A 134 1.69 6.02 3.92
C VAL A 134 3.12 6.00 4.44
N ASP A 135 3.89 7.04 4.14
CA ASP A 135 5.24 7.20 4.66
C ASP A 135 5.17 7.95 6.01
N ILE A 136 5.53 7.28 7.10
CA ILE A 136 5.59 7.88 8.44
C ILE A 136 6.93 8.63 8.58
N GLU A 137 6.89 9.90 9.00
CA GLU A 137 8.09 10.76 9.03
C GLU A 137 9.03 10.54 10.22
#